data_AF-A0A812NEQ7-F1
#
_entry.id   AF-A0A812NEQ7-F1
#
_cell.length_a   1.000
_cell.length_b   1.000
_cell.length_c   1.000
_cell.angle_alpha   90.00
_cell.angle_beta   90.00
_cell.angle_gamma   90.00
#
_symmetry.space_group_name_H-M   'P 1'
#
loop_
_entity.id
_entity.type
_entity.pdbx_description
1 polymer ?
#
loop_
_entity_poly.entity_id
_entity_poly.type
_entity_poly.pdbx_seq_one_letter_code
_entity_poly.pdbx_strand_id
1 'polypeptide(L)'
;MAEAFDLDVQRDVDVEARKVTVGLKAYPKDGLPFALNDADMAVQMVSDRFPASTPLVCRGPGAGAEFTASGLFASMWLKDALAYCYC
;
A
#
# COMPACT_ATOMS: atom_id res chain seq x y z
N MET A 1 22.03 5.73 -24.50
CA MET A 1 21.73 4.55 -23.67
C MET A 1 20.32 4.74 -23.17
N ALA A 2 19.37 3.84 -23.48
CA ALA A 2 18.00 3.99 -22.99
C ALA A 2 17.96 3.54 -21.53
N GLU A 3 17.50 4.41 -20.63
CA GLU A 3 17.26 4.04 -19.24
C GLU A 3 16.19 2.93 -19.21
N ALA A 4 16.45 1.86 -18.46
CA ALA A 4 15.50 0.77 -18.34
C ALA A 4 14.40 1.16 -17.34
N PHE A 5 13.17 1.22 -17.81
CA PHE A 5 11.99 1.45 -17.00
C PHE A 5 11.21 0.15 -16.80
N ASP A 6 10.58 0.01 -15.65
CA ASP A 6 9.61 -1.05 -15.39
C ASP A 6 8.21 -0.46 -15.27
N LEU A 7 7.20 -1.17 -15.78
CA LEU A 7 5.81 -0.73 -15.75
C LEU A 7 5.07 -1.46 -14.64
N ASP A 8 4.50 -0.70 -13.71
CA ASP A 8 3.70 -1.26 -12.63
C ASP A 8 2.32 -0.57 -12.55
N VAL A 9 1.33 -1.31 -12.03
CA VAL A 9 -0.03 -0.82 -11.83
C VAL A 9 -0.07 0.07 -10.60
N GLN A 10 -0.16 1.38 -10.79
CA GLN A 10 -0.39 2.33 -9.72
C GLN A 10 -1.89 2.60 -9.51
N ARG A 11 -2.26 2.68 -8.24
CA ARG A 11 -3.55 3.21 -7.79
C ARG A 11 -3.28 4.45 -6.95
N ASP A 12 -3.80 5.58 -7.38
CA ASP A 12 -3.59 6.87 -6.75
C ASP A 12 -4.92 7.41 -6.23
N VAL A 13 -4.93 7.91 -5.00
CA VAL A 13 -6.11 8.45 -4.33
C VAL A 13 -5.76 9.84 -3.80
N ASP A 14 -6.42 10.84 -4.38
CA ASP A 14 -6.41 12.21 -3.88
C ASP A 14 -7.69 12.44 -3.09
N VAL A 15 -7.55 12.56 -1.78
CA VAL A 15 -8.68 12.72 -0.85
C VAL A 15 -9.30 14.12 -0.96
N GLU A 16 -8.49 15.15 -1.18
CA GLU A 16 -8.96 16.54 -1.29
C GLU A 16 -9.73 16.74 -2.60
N ALA A 17 -9.18 16.25 -3.71
CA ALA A 17 -9.83 16.29 -5.00
C ALA A 17 -10.94 15.23 -5.17
N ARG A 18 -11.11 14.32 -4.18
CA ARG A 18 -12.03 13.16 -4.23
C ARG A 18 -11.87 12.33 -5.50
N LYS A 19 -10.63 12.14 -5.93
CA LYS A 19 -10.29 11.51 -7.20
C LYS A 19 -9.53 10.21 -6.97
N VAL A 20 -9.89 9.18 -7.73
CA VAL A 20 -9.17 7.92 -7.79
C VAL A 20 -8.72 7.68 -9.21
N THR A 21 -7.44 7.33 -9.39
CA THR A 21 -6.87 7.00 -10.70
C THR A 21 -6.21 5.63 -10.62
N VAL A 22 -6.43 4.80 -11.64
CA VAL A 22 -5.79 3.48 -11.77
C VAL A 22 -5.15 3.41 -13.15
N GLY A 23 -3.88 3.05 -13.22
CA GLY A 23 -3.17 2.97 -14.50
C GLY A 23 -1.77 2.38 -14.37
N LEU A 24 -1.14 2.15 -15.52
CA LEU A 24 0.26 1.75 -15.57
C LEU A 24 1.16 2.98 -15.45
N LYS A 25 2.20 2.88 -14.64
CA LYS A 25 3.22 3.91 -14.52
C LYS A 25 4.61 3.32 -14.68
N ALA A 26 5.43 4.03 -15.43
CA ALA A 26 6.83 3.69 -15.60
C ALA A 26 7.63 4.18 -14.39
N TYR A 27 8.44 3.29 -13.82
CA TYR A 27 9.41 3.61 -12.78
C TYR A 27 10.82 3.27 -13.27
N PRO A 28 11.83 4.06 -12.88
CA PRO A 28 13.22 3.69 -13.16
C PRO A 28 13.57 2.39 -12.43
N LYS A 29 14.27 1.47 -13.11
CA LYS A 29 14.70 0.20 -12.48
C LYS A 29 15.59 0.44 -11.26
N ASP A 30 16.47 1.43 -11.35
CA ASP A 30 17.32 1.84 -10.25
C ASP A 30 16.56 2.89 -9.42
N GLY A 31 16.08 2.48 -8.25
CA GLY A 31 15.35 3.38 -7.33
C GLY A 31 13.83 3.26 -7.36
N LEU A 32 13.29 2.07 -7.70
CA LEU A 32 11.88 1.76 -7.42
C LEU A 32 11.54 2.15 -5.97
N PRO A 33 10.56 3.05 -5.74
CA PRO A 33 10.22 3.51 -4.39
C PRO A 33 9.79 2.37 -3.46
N PHE A 34 9.39 1.23 -4.02
CA PHE A 34 8.85 0.10 -3.28
C PHE A 34 9.60 -1.22 -3.47
N ALA A 35 10.61 -1.30 -4.35
CA ALA A 35 11.41 -2.52 -4.65
C ALA A 35 10.63 -3.83 -4.42
N LEU A 36 9.52 -4.00 -5.15
CA LEU A 36 8.58 -5.10 -4.95
C LEU A 36 9.07 -6.36 -5.65
N ASN A 37 8.86 -7.52 -5.02
CA ASN A 37 9.07 -8.81 -5.66
C ASN A 37 7.72 -9.42 -6.04
N ASP A 38 7.55 -9.84 -7.29
CA ASP A 38 6.43 -10.63 -7.85
C ASP A 38 5.01 -10.30 -7.32
N ALA A 39 4.64 -10.83 -6.15
CA ALA A 39 3.30 -10.76 -5.56
C ALA A 39 3.19 -9.77 -4.37
N ASP A 40 4.25 -9.01 -4.08
CA ASP A 40 4.23 -8.00 -3.04
C ASP A 40 3.31 -6.83 -3.43
N MET A 41 2.65 -6.27 -2.43
CA MET A 41 1.90 -5.02 -2.53
C MET A 41 2.55 -3.97 -1.64
N ALA A 42 2.55 -2.73 -2.12
CA ALA A 42 2.89 -1.56 -1.33
C ALA A 42 1.75 -0.55 -1.33
N VAL A 43 1.58 0.11 -0.20
CA VAL A 43 0.73 1.30 -0.06
C VAL A 43 1.57 2.40 0.56
N GLN A 44 1.57 3.56 -0.08
CA GLN A 44 2.17 4.78 0.43
C GLN A 44 1.06 5.74 0.83
N MET A 45 1.18 6.33 2.02
CA MET A 45 0.22 7.28 2.56
C MET A 45 0.93 8.58 2.93
N VAL A 46 0.35 9.69 2.48
CA VAL A 46 0.75 11.05 2.85
C VAL A 46 -0.40 11.68 3.64
N SER A 47 -0.06 12.33 4.75
CA SER A 47 -1.00 13.08 5.58
C SER A 47 -0.28 14.18 6.34
N ASP A 48 -1.00 15.02 7.07
CA ASP A 48 -0.42 16.05 7.94
C ASP A 48 0.62 15.49 8.93
N ARG A 49 0.42 14.23 9.36
CA ARG A 49 1.35 13.53 10.26
C ARG A 49 2.52 12.86 9.52
N PHE A 50 2.33 12.48 8.27
CA PHE A 50 3.32 11.80 7.44
C PHE A 50 3.51 12.59 6.14
N PRO A 51 4.37 13.63 6.14
CA PRO A 51 4.50 14.53 5.00
C PRO A 51 5.09 13.82 3.78
N ALA A 52 4.91 14.40 2.60
CA ALA A 52 5.39 13.81 1.33
C ALA A 52 6.92 13.56 1.29
N SER A 53 7.70 14.29 2.09
CA SER A 53 9.15 14.06 2.24
C SER A 53 9.47 12.74 2.95
N THR A 54 8.59 12.30 3.85
CA THR A 54 8.75 11.08 4.66
C THR A 54 7.39 10.36 4.79
N PRO A 55 6.89 9.79 3.69
CA PRO A 55 5.58 9.17 3.66
C PRO A 55 5.57 7.85 4.43
N LEU A 56 4.40 7.46 4.95
CA LEU A 56 4.25 6.16 5.57
C LEU A 56 4.12 5.11 4.46
N VAL A 57 5.01 4.11 4.48
CA VAL A 57 5.03 3.04 3.48
C VAL A 57 4.79 1.70 4.17
N CYS A 58 3.71 1.03 3.79
CA CYS A 58 3.40 -0.34 4.21
C CYS A 58 3.66 -1.28 3.04
N ARG A 59 4.43 -2.34 3.26
CA ARG A 59 4.75 -3.35 2.23
C ARG A 59 4.61 -4.75 2.79
N GLY A 60 4.28 -5.69 1.91
CA GLY A 60 4.27 -7.11 2.21
C GLY A 60 3.54 -7.91 1.14
N PRO A 61 3.43 -9.24 1.31
CA PRO A 61 2.72 -10.10 0.38
C PRO A 61 1.25 -9.69 0.30
N GLY A 62 0.79 -9.37 -0.91
CA GLY A 62 -0.56 -8.89 -1.16
C GLY A 62 -1.57 -9.98 -1.46
N ALA A 63 -1.10 -11.20 -1.71
CA ALA A 63 -1.92 -12.34 -2.08
C ALA A 63 -1.38 -13.63 -1.43
N GLY A 64 -2.29 -14.57 -1.18
CA GLY A 64 -2.01 -15.85 -0.55
C GLY A 64 -3.08 -16.21 0.47
N ALA A 65 -3.42 -17.50 0.57
CA ALA A 65 -4.50 -17.96 1.45
C ALA A 65 -4.22 -17.60 2.93
N GLU A 66 -2.98 -17.78 3.36
CA GLU A 66 -2.51 -17.43 4.71
C GLU A 66 -2.53 -15.92 5.00
N PHE A 67 -2.08 -15.09 4.05
CA PHE A 67 -2.07 -13.62 4.22
C PHE A 67 -3.47 -13.01 4.17
N THR A 68 -4.38 -13.61 3.41
CA THR A 68 -5.78 -13.19 3.38
C THR A 68 -6.51 -13.60 4.66
N ALA A 69 -6.27 -14.82 5.15
CA ALA A 69 -6.84 -15.31 6.40
C ALA A 69 -6.34 -14.52 7.62
N SER A 70 -5.07 -14.11 7.64
CA SER A 70 -4.52 -13.28 8.72
C SER A 70 -5.19 -11.90 8.78
N GLY A 71 -5.48 -11.28 7.62
CA GLY A 71 -6.24 -10.03 7.55
C GLY A 71 -7.66 -10.16 8.11
N LEU A 72 -8.36 -11.25 7.78
CA LEU A 72 -9.68 -11.56 8.35
C LEU A 72 -9.59 -11.78 9.87
N PHE A 73 -8.62 -12.59 10.32
CA PHE A 73 -8.43 -12.86 11.73
C PHE A 73 -8.16 -11.58 12.51
N ALA A 74 -7.23 -10.74 12.07
CA ALA A 74 -6.93 -9.45 12.70
C ALA A 74 -8.18 -8.58 12.84
N SER A 75 -9.08 -8.58 11.85
CA SER A 75 -10.34 -7.84 11.91
C SER A 75 -11.30 -8.36 12.98
N MET A 76 -11.34 -9.68 13.20
CA MET A 76 -12.16 -10.29 14.26
C MET A 76 -11.64 -9.87 15.64
N TRP A 77 -10.33 -9.98 15.87
CA TRP A 77 -9.74 -9.58 17.15
C TRP A 77 -9.92 -8.09 17.45
N LEU A 78 -9.77 -7.22 16.46
CA LEU A 78 -9.97 -5.78 16.67
C LEU A 78 -11.42 -5.46 17.07
N LYS A 79 -12.40 -6.14 16.47
CA LYS A 79 -13.81 -5.94 16.82
C LYS A 79 -14.09 -6.36 18.26
N ASP A 80 -13.58 -7.52 18.66
CA ASP A 80 -13.79 -8.03 20.02
C ASP A 80 -13.04 -7.21 21.07
N ALA A 81 -11.82 -6.74 20.76
CA ALA A 81 -11.05 -5.86 21.63
C ALA A 81 -11.70 -4.48 21.81
N LEU A 82 -12.27 -3.90 20.75
CA LEU A 82 -13.03 -2.65 20.85
C LEU A 82 -14.33 -2.85 21.64
N ALA A 83 -15.04 -3.97 21.45
CA ALA A 83 -16.21 -4.28 22.27
C ALA A 83 -15.85 -4.41 23.77
N TYR A 84 -14.67 -4.95 24.09
CA TYR A 84 -14.19 -5.08 25.48
C TYR A 84 -13.72 -3.75 26.11
N CYS A 85 -13.16 -2.83 25.33
CA CYS A 85 -12.66 -1.55 25.84
C CYS A 85 -13.77 -0.50 26.10
N TYR A 86 -15.01 -0.76 25.65
CA TYR A 86 -16.18 0.11 25.84
C TYR A 86 -17.19 -0.41 26.87
N CYS A 87 -16.83 -1.43 27.67
CA CYS A 87 -17.60 -1.89 28.85
C CYS A 87 -16.87 -1.54 30.16
#